data_AF-A0A3R7YIT1-F1
#
_entry.id   AF-A0A3R7YIT1-F1
#
_cell.length_a   1.000
_cell.length_b   1.000
_cell.length_c   1.000
_cell.angle_alpha   90.00
_cell.angle_beta   90.00
_cell.angle_gamma   90.00
#
_symmetry.space_group_name_H-M   'P 1'
#
loop_
_entity.id
_entity.type
_entity.pdbx_description
1 polymer ?
#
loop_
_entity_poly.entity_id
_entity_poly.type
_entity_poly.pdbx_seq_one_letter_code
_entity_poly.pdbx_strand_id
1 'polypeptide(L)'
;MAQLSDAAGFTSVVYFMERAMNDPNSPIFEIDWERTTHVNYAFGKPAPDGSVGLYDPYAAVEITYPQFGVNNSFGLDFVRIDWEYPTEGGNNQSVVPHRPNDIANYLKVLQLFRQELAKLPWKAELSVASPAGSDNYRHWDFTVNCGLQDHINIMTYDLAGDWSAYTDHQAKLYKDPNHPAGKEYSVHGAVQDYLY
;
A
#
# COMPACT_ATOMS: atom_id res chain seq x y z
N MET A 1 8.75 -26.35 -15.53
CA MET A 1 8.64 -24.91 -15.84
C MET A 1 7.18 -24.65 -16.13
N ALA A 2 6.50 -23.81 -15.36
CA ALA A 2 5.16 -23.35 -15.73
C ALA A 2 5.29 -22.38 -16.92
N GLN A 3 4.45 -22.55 -17.94
CA GLN A 3 4.44 -21.72 -19.15
C GLN A 3 3.88 -20.32 -18.80
N LEU A 4 4.49 -19.27 -19.36
CA LEU A 4 4.13 -17.86 -19.16
C LEU A 4 2.67 -17.50 -19.53
N SER A 5 1.91 -18.41 -20.15
CA SER A 5 0.51 -18.22 -20.53
C SER A 5 -0.48 -18.24 -19.36
N ASP A 6 -0.11 -18.76 -18.20
CA ASP A 6 -1.00 -18.82 -17.02
C ASP A 6 -1.02 -17.51 -16.21
N ALA A 7 -0.19 -16.51 -16.55
CA ALA A 7 -0.10 -15.25 -15.81
C ALA A 7 -1.13 -14.18 -16.24
N ALA A 8 -1.88 -14.41 -17.33
CA ALA A 8 -2.87 -13.46 -17.83
C ALA A 8 -4.01 -13.30 -16.79
N GLY A 9 -4.00 -12.18 -16.07
CA GLY A 9 -5.02 -11.83 -15.07
C GLY A 9 -4.54 -11.78 -13.61
N PHE A 10 -3.27 -12.10 -13.31
CA PHE A 10 -2.70 -11.93 -11.97
C PHE A 10 -2.05 -10.55 -11.81
N THR A 11 -2.24 -9.95 -10.64
CA THR A 11 -1.61 -8.68 -10.27
C THR A 11 -0.36 -8.94 -9.43
N SER A 12 0.78 -8.46 -9.90
CA SER A 12 2.06 -8.42 -9.18
C SER A 12 2.46 -6.96 -8.94
N VAL A 13 2.41 -6.54 -7.67
CA VAL A 13 2.67 -5.16 -7.25
C VAL A 13 3.95 -5.13 -6.43
N VAL A 14 4.86 -4.23 -6.78
CA VAL A 14 6.08 -3.98 -6.01
C VAL A 14 6.10 -2.54 -5.52
N TYR A 15 6.83 -2.29 -4.43
CA TYR A 15 7.07 -0.94 -3.93
C TYR A 15 8.47 -0.47 -4.30
N PHE A 16 8.54 0.76 -4.80
CA PHE A 16 9.78 1.48 -5.06
C PHE A 16 9.91 2.64 -4.08
N MET A 17 10.87 2.55 -3.17
CA MET A 17 11.15 3.61 -2.22
C MET A 17 11.99 4.69 -2.90
N GLU A 18 11.58 5.96 -2.88
CA GLU A 18 12.29 7.11 -3.47
C GLU A 18 13.78 7.11 -3.11
N ARG A 19 14.09 6.95 -1.82
CA ARG A 19 15.47 6.91 -1.31
C ARG A 19 16.34 5.80 -1.90
N ALA A 20 15.75 4.76 -2.50
CA ALA A 20 16.49 3.65 -3.09
C ALA A 20 17.34 4.10 -4.29
N MET A 21 16.97 5.21 -4.93
CA MET A 21 17.79 5.81 -6.00
C MET A 21 19.11 6.39 -5.52
N ASN A 22 19.30 6.59 -4.22
CA ASN A 22 20.58 7.07 -3.69
C ASN A 22 21.66 5.97 -3.64
N ASP A 23 21.32 4.72 -3.95
CA ASP A 23 22.26 3.61 -4.08
C ASP A 23 22.29 3.08 -5.53
N PRO A 24 23.41 3.22 -6.26
CA PRO A 24 23.53 2.70 -7.63
C PRO A 24 23.44 1.17 -7.72
N ASN A 25 23.59 0.44 -6.61
CA ASN A 25 23.45 -1.01 -6.52
C ASN A 25 22.11 -1.43 -5.89
N SER A 26 21.16 -0.49 -5.79
CA SER A 26 19.85 -0.78 -5.24
C SER A 26 19.19 -1.94 -6.01
N PRO A 27 18.58 -2.92 -5.30
CA PRO A 27 17.85 -4.02 -5.93
C PRO A 27 16.69 -3.57 -6.85
N ILE A 28 16.32 -2.29 -6.81
CA ILE A 28 15.29 -1.77 -7.71
C ILE A 28 15.67 -1.89 -9.18
N PHE A 29 16.96 -1.82 -9.51
CA PHE A 29 17.42 -1.98 -10.88
C PHE A 29 17.37 -3.44 -11.35
N GLU A 30 17.06 -4.38 -10.44
CA GLU A 30 16.93 -5.81 -10.70
C GLU A 30 15.46 -6.29 -10.71
N ILE A 31 14.49 -5.36 -10.76
CA ILE A 31 13.08 -5.74 -10.89
C ILE A 31 12.89 -6.61 -12.14
N ASP A 32 12.21 -7.76 -11.96
CA ASP A 32 11.70 -8.58 -13.04
C ASP A 32 10.50 -7.89 -13.71
N TRP A 33 10.80 -7.09 -14.74
CA TRP A 33 9.81 -6.33 -15.50
C TRP A 33 8.89 -7.23 -16.35
N GLU A 34 9.25 -8.49 -16.60
CA GLU A 34 8.36 -9.43 -17.31
C GLU A 34 7.22 -9.93 -16.42
N ARG A 35 7.36 -9.82 -15.10
CA ARG A 35 6.37 -10.30 -14.12
C ARG A 35 5.78 -9.21 -13.24
N THR A 36 6.35 -8.02 -13.26
CA THR A 36 5.83 -6.87 -12.51
C THR A 36 4.74 -6.19 -13.30
N THR A 37 3.55 -6.09 -12.71
CA THR A 37 2.40 -5.42 -13.35
C THR A 37 2.24 -3.99 -12.88
N HIS A 38 2.65 -3.69 -11.65
CA HIS A 38 2.49 -2.37 -11.02
C HIS A 38 3.71 -2.05 -10.16
N VAL A 39 4.15 -0.79 -10.21
CA VAL A 39 5.17 -0.24 -9.30
C VAL A 39 4.56 0.90 -8.52
N ASN A 40 4.44 0.73 -7.21
CA ASN A 40 4.05 1.79 -6.30
C ASN A 40 5.27 2.64 -5.96
N TYR A 41 5.34 3.85 -6.49
CA TYR A 41 6.31 4.85 -6.04
C TYR A 41 5.96 5.31 -4.62
N ALA A 42 6.89 5.16 -3.69
CA ALA A 42 6.71 5.40 -2.27
C ALA A 42 7.73 6.43 -1.73
N PHE A 43 7.32 7.53 -1.13
CA PHE A 43 5.96 8.01 -0.92
C PHE A 43 5.82 9.44 -1.43
N GLY A 44 4.65 9.79 -1.96
CA GLY A 44 4.28 11.19 -2.13
C GLY A 44 4.20 11.87 -0.76
N LYS A 45 4.62 13.13 -0.67
CA LYS A 45 4.65 13.94 0.55
C LYS A 45 3.41 14.85 0.61
N PRO A 46 2.37 14.52 1.39
CA PRO A 46 1.20 15.38 1.50
C PRO A 46 1.55 16.68 2.23
N ALA A 47 1.02 17.80 1.75
CA ALA A 47 1.16 19.11 2.37
C ALA A 47 -0.18 19.57 3.00
N PRO A 48 -0.16 20.50 3.97
CA PRO A 48 -1.37 21.00 4.62
C PRO A 48 -2.40 21.66 3.68
N ASP A 49 -1.97 22.12 2.52
CA ASP A 49 -2.83 22.71 1.47
C ASP A 49 -3.45 21.67 0.54
N GLY A 50 -3.17 20.37 0.77
CA GLY A 50 -3.66 19.26 -0.05
C GLY A 50 -2.80 18.94 -1.28
N SER A 51 -1.71 19.68 -1.53
CA SER A 51 -0.75 19.32 -2.56
C SER A 51 0.09 18.10 -2.15
N VAL A 52 0.65 17.39 -3.14
CA VAL A 52 1.55 16.25 -2.93
C VAL A 52 2.89 16.55 -3.59
N GLY A 53 3.95 16.56 -2.78
CA GLY A 53 5.32 16.77 -3.23
C GLY A 53 6.18 15.51 -3.14
N LEU A 54 7.50 15.71 -3.25
CA LEU A 54 8.53 14.68 -3.11
C LEU A 54 9.25 14.84 -1.76
N TYR A 55 9.77 13.76 -1.18
CA TYR A 55 10.58 13.87 0.05
C TYR A 55 12.04 14.20 -0.30
N ASP A 56 12.57 13.61 -1.36
CA ASP A 56 13.91 13.77 -1.89
C ASP A 56 13.85 14.03 -3.42
N PRO A 57 13.71 15.30 -3.84
CA PRO A 57 13.66 15.67 -5.26
C PRO A 57 14.90 15.24 -6.03
N TYR A 58 16.08 15.19 -5.38
CA TYR A 58 17.31 14.77 -6.02
C TYR A 58 17.21 13.30 -6.45
N ALA A 59 16.83 12.42 -5.51
CA ALA A 59 16.60 11.01 -5.80
C ALA A 59 15.47 10.76 -6.81
N ALA A 60 14.43 11.59 -6.77
CA ALA A 60 13.23 11.41 -7.58
C ALA A 60 13.39 11.85 -9.05
N VAL A 61 14.08 12.96 -9.32
CA VAL A 61 14.09 13.56 -10.67
C VAL A 61 15.45 14.11 -11.14
N GLU A 62 16.47 14.17 -10.28
CA GLU A 62 17.77 14.74 -10.67
C GLU A 62 18.84 13.67 -10.89
N ILE A 63 18.91 12.66 -10.02
CA ILE A 63 19.87 11.57 -10.17
C ILE A 63 19.46 10.64 -11.32
N THR A 64 20.42 10.29 -12.16
CA THR A 64 20.21 9.36 -13.27
C THR A 64 21.33 8.33 -13.29
N TYR A 65 20.98 7.12 -13.71
CA TYR A 65 21.90 6.03 -13.96
C TYR A 65 21.77 5.65 -15.44
N PRO A 66 22.56 6.28 -16.34
CA PRO A 66 22.36 6.17 -17.78
C PRO A 66 22.36 4.73 -18.31
N GLN A 67 23.03 3.80 -17.62
CA GLN A 67 23.02 2.37 -17.94
C GLN A 67 21.63 1.72 -17.83
N PHE A 68 20.70 2.33 -17.10
CA PHE A 68 19.31 1.88 -16.94
C PHE A 68 18.31 2.73 -17.74
N GLY A 69 18.79 3.69 -18.54
CA GLY A 69 17.96 4.61 -19.32
C GLY A 69 17.57 5.88 -18.56
N VAL A 70 17.03 6.86 -19.28
CA VAL A 70 16.55 8.14 -18.74
C VAL A 70 15.17 8.45 -19.33
N ASN A 71 14.19 8.73 -18.47
CA ASN A 71 12.87 9.22 -18.85
C ASN A 71 12.59 10.52 -18.09
N ASN A 72 12.21 11.58 -18.83
CA ASN A 72 11.96 12.91 -18.27
C ASN A 72 10.47 13.20 -18.01
N SER A 73 9.61 12.18 -18.07
CA SER A 73 8.20 12.25 -17.72
C SER A 73 7.95 11.51 -16.41
N PHE A 74 7.13 12.07 -15.51
CA PHE A 74 6.66 11.35 -14.33
C PHE A 74 5.82 10.13 -14.69
N GLY A 75 5.11 10.15 -15.82
CA GLY A 75 4.44 8.98 -16.40
C GLY A 75 3.54 8.19 -15.44
N LEU A 76 2.89 8.85 -14.47
CA LEU A 76 2.06 8.16 -13.47
C LEU A 76 0.73 7.69 -14.09
N ASP A 77 0.44 6.40 -13.96
CA ASP A 77 -0.75 5.77 -14.56
C ASP A 77 -1.96 5.71 -13.61
N PHE A 78 -1.69 5.64 -12.30
CA PHE A 78 -2.69 5.38 -11.26
C PHE A 78 -2.35 6.09 -9.94
N VAL A 79 -3.28 6.03 -8.98
CA VAL A 79 -3.07 6.53 -7.62
C VAL A 79 -3.31 5.41 -6.61
N ARG A 80 -2.43 5.34 -5.60
CA ARG A 80 -2.59 4.46 -4.45
C ARG A 80 -2.64 5.26 -3.16
N ILE A 81 -3.63 4.98 -2.31
CA ILE A 81 -3.77 5.62 -1.00
C ILE A 81 -3.25 4.69 0.10
N ASP A 82 -2.37 5.22 0.94
CA ASP A 82 -1.76 4.51 2.07
C ASP A 82 -1.99 5.32 3.35
N TRP A 83 -3.21 5.24 3.90
CA TRP A 83 -3.54 5.87 5.19
C TRP A 83 -3.45 4.80 6.28
N GLU A 84 -2.47 4.94 7.18
CA GLU A 84 -2.24 4.02 8.30
C GLU A 84 -2.55 4.64 9.69
N TYR A 85 -3.70 4.37 10.32
CA TYR A 85 -4.95 3.93 9.70
C TYR A 85 -6.08 4.90 10.05
N PRO A 86 -7.15 4.96 9.24
CA PRO A 86 -8.30 5.79 9.59
C PRO A 86 -8.89 5.34 10.93
N THR A 87 -9.12 6.30 11.85
CA THR A 87 -9.78 6.11 13.15
C THR A 87 -8.92 5.52 14.27
N GLU A 88 -7.98 4.62 14.00
CA GLU A 88 -7.11 4.05 15.05
C GLU A 88 -5.88 3.31 14.50
N GLY A 89 -4.92 3.02 15.38
CA GLY A 89 -3.71 2.25 15.04
C GLY A 89 -2.62 3.11 14.39
N GLY A 90 -1.76 2.49 13.58
CA GLY A 90 -0.64 3.18 12.92
C GLY A 90 0.62 3.20 13.78
N ASN A 91 1.56 4.07 13.40
CA ASN A 91 2.88 4.12 14.03
C ASN A 91 2.81 4.70 15.46
N ASN A 92 3.16 3.90 16.47
CA ASN A 92 3.18 4.34 17.87
C ASN A 92 4.42 5.18 18.26
N GLN A 93 5.46 5.25 17.40
CA GLN A 93 6.66 6.06 17.66
C GLN A 93 6.40 7.57 17.52
N SER A 94 5.33 7.98 16.84
CA SER A 94 4.89 9.36 16.74
C SER A 94 3.38 9.39 16.83
N VAL A 95 2.79 10.22 17.70
CA VAL A 95 1.34 10.24 17.90
C VAL A 95 0.64 10.55 16.57
N VAL A 96 -0.03 9.54 16.00
CA VAL A 96 -0.92 9.69 14.86
C VAL A 96 -2.25 10.22 15.38
N PRO A 97 -2.71 11.41 14.93
CA PRO A 97 -3.99 11.94 15.38
C PRO A 97 -5.13 11.12 14.76
N HIS A 98 -6.05 10.66 15.60
CA HIS A 98 -7.27 9.99 15.16
C HIS A 98 -8.50 10.78 15.55
N ARG A 99 -9.52 10.76 14.69
CA ARG A 99 -10.82 11.39 14.91
C ARG A 99 -11.94 10.42 14.56
N PRO A 100 -13.10 10.49 15.25
CA PRO A 100 -14.26 9.65 14.92
C PRO A 100 -14.73 9.75 13.45
N ASN A 101 -14.48 10.88 12.80
CA ASN A 101 -14.86 11.13 11.41
C ASN A 101 -13.83 10.63 10.38
N ASP A 102 -12.69 10.07 10.79
CA ASP A 102 -11.62 9.68 9.87
C ASP A 102 -12.08 8.62 8.87
N ILE A 103 -12.88 7.64 9.28
CA ILE A 103 -13.40 6.64 8.34
C ILE A 103 -14.33 7.27 7.28
N ALA A 104 -15.18 8.22 7.67
CA ALA A 104 -16.03 8.94 6.72
C ALA A 104 -15.21 9.81 5.76
N ASN A 105 -14.15 10.46 6.29
CA ASN A 105 -13.24 11.26 5.48
C ASN A 105 -12.41 10.40 4.52
N TYR A 106 -11.95 9.23 4.96
CA TYR A 106 -11.24 8.26 4.12
C TYR A 106 -12.10 7.85 2.92
N LEU A 107 -13.35 7.43 3.15
CA LEU A 107 -14.28 7.10 2.06
C LEU A 107 -14.54 8.31 1.14
N LYS A 108 -14.65 9.52 1.72
CA LYS A 108 -14.82 10.74 0.93
C LYS A 108 -13.61 11.03 0.03
N VAL A 109 -12.40 10.82 0.52
CA VAL A 109 -11.16 10.96 -0.26
C VAL A 109 -11.16 9.97 -1.42
N LEU A 110 -11.48 8.69 -1.18
CA LEU A 110 -11.55 7.68 -2.26
C LEU A 110 -12.60 8.05 -3.32
N GLN A 111 -13.78 8.53 -2.91
CA GLN A 111 -14.81 9.02 -3.82
C GLN A 111 -14.35 10.20 -4.66
N LEU A 112 -13.63 11.16 -4.06
CA LEU A 112 -13.09 12.32 -4.77
C LEU A 112 -12.02 11.88 -5.78
N PHE A 113 -11.11 10.98 -5.41
CA PHE A 113 -10.16 10.40 -6.36
C PHE A 113 -10.88 9.74 -7.52
N ARG A 114 -11.92 8.92 -7.28
CA ARG A 114 -12.72 8.35 -8.38
C ARG A 114 -13.31 9.38 -9.32
N GLN A 115 -13.83 10.47 -8.77
CA GLN A 115 -14.42 11.55 -9.58
C GLN A 115 -13.36 12.27 -10.42
N GLU A 116 -12.17 12.54 -9.88
CA GLU A 116 -11.10 13.22 -10.60
C GLU A 116 -10.41 12.30 -11.61
N LEU A 117 -10.13 11.05 -11.24
CA LEU A 117 -9.52 10.06 -12.13
C LEU A 117 -10.42 9.76 -13.35
N ALA A 118 -11.74 9.82 -13.20
CA ALA A 118 -12.68 9.67 -14.31
C ALA A 118 -12.61 10.80 -15.36
N LYS A 119 -11.96 11.92 -15.07
CA LYS A 119 -11.76 13.04 -16.00
C LYS A 119 -10.49 12.89 -16.85
N LEU A 120 -9.62 11.94 -16.51
CA LEU A 120 -8.39 11.70 -17.25
C LEU A 120 -8.69 11.10 -18.64
N PRO A 121 -7.85 11.36 -19.65
CA PRO A 121 -8.03 10.81 -20.99
C PRO A 121 -7.71 9.31 -21.09
N TRP A 122 -7.29 8.67 -19.99
CA TRP A 122 -7.12 7.23 -19.85
C TRP A 122 -7.86 6.72 -18.61
N LYS A 123 -8.08 5.39 -18.54
CA LYS A 123 -8.64 4.74 -17.36
C LYS A 123 -7.53 4.55 -16.32
N ALA A 124 -7.46 5.46 -15.34
CA ALA A 124 -6.56 5.32 -14.21
C ALA A 124 -7.15 4.42 -13.12
N GLU A 125 -6.29 3.64 -12.47
CA GLU A 125 -6.67 2.81 -11.33
C GLU A 125 -6.62 3.59 -10.01
N LEU A 126 -7.46 3.17 -9.05
CA LEU A 126 -7.39 3.57 -7.65
C LEU A 126 -7.27 2.31 -6.80
N SER A 127 -6.18 2.22 -6.04
CA SER A 127 -5.97 1.14 -5.08
C SER A 127 -5.60 1.68 -3.70
N VAL A 128 -5.64 0.84 -2.68
CA VAL A 128 -5.20 1.20 -1.33
C VAL A 128 -4.33 0.12 -0.70
N ALA A 129 -3.44 0.56 0.19
CA ALA A 129 -2.90 -0.29 1.24
C ALA A 129 -3.98 -0.45 2.31
N SER A 130 -4.32 -1.69 2.66
CA SER A 130 -5.26 -1.95 3.75
C SER A 130 -4.63 -2.79 4.85
N PRO A 131 -4.98 -2.56 6.14
CA PRO A 131 -4.41 -3.34 7.23
C PRO A 131 -4.87 -4.80 7.21
N ALA A 132 -4.02 -5.68 7.75
CA ALA A 132 -4.39 -7.07 8.05
C ALA A 132 -4.79 -7.30 9.53
N GLY A 133 -4.45 -6.40 10.45
CA GLY A 133 -4.90 -6.47 11.84
C GLY A 133 -6.33 -5.95 12.01
N SER A 134 -7.22 -6.76 12.58
CA SER A 134 -8.67 -6.44 12.63
C SER A 134 -9.03 -5.21 13.44
N ASP A 135 -8.22 -4.85 14.44
CA ASP A 135 -8.41 -3.57 15.12
C ASP A 135 -8.36 -2.40 14.13
N ASN A 136 -7.49 -2.45 13.12
CA ASN A 136 -7.27 -1.30 12.23
C ASN A 136 -8.33 -1.14 11.13
N TYR A 137 -9.21 -2.13 10.94
CA TYR A 137 -10.31 -2.08 9.95
C TYR A 137 -11.69 -2.33 10.54
N ARG A 138 -11.86 -2.50 11.86
CA ARG A 138 -13.19 -2.79 12.47
C ARG A 138 -14.22 -1.68 12.26
N HIS A 139 -13.79 -0.49 11.85
CA HIS A 139 -14.64 0.65 11.54
C HIS A 139 -15.05 0.72 10.06
N TRP A 140 -14.51 -0.15 9.20
CA TRP A 140 -14.68 -0.09 7.76
C TRP A 140 -16.03 -0.67 7.33
N ASP A 141 -16.67 0.00 6.38
CA ASP A 141 -17.72 -0.60 5.56
C ASP A 141 -17.03 -1.23 4.34
N PHE A 142 -16.80 -2.55 4.40
CA PHE A 142 -16.11 -3.27 3.33
C PHE A 142 -16.84 -3.20 1.99
N THR A 143 -18.18 -3.21 1.99
CA THR A 143 -18.95 -3.13 0.75
C THR A 143 -18.71 -1.79 0.05
N VAL A 144 -18.83 -0.69 0.80
CA VAL A 144 -18.60 0.65 0.25
C VAL A 144 -17.13 0.84 -0.12
N ASN A 145 -16.20 0.39 0.73
CA ASN A 145 -14.77 0.58 0.50
C ASN A 145 -14.27 -0.21 -0.72
N CYS A 146 -14.56 -1.50 -0.79
CA CYS A 146 -14.19 -2.35 -1.91
C CYS A 146 -14.86 -1.89 -3.22
N GLY A 147 -16.08 -1.36 -3.16
CA GLY A 147 -16.77 -0.80 -4.33
C GLY A 147 -16.14 0.49 -4.90
N LEU A 148 -15.22 1.12 -4.17
CA LEU A 148 -14.53 2.33 -4.61
C LEU A 148 -13.13 2.06 -5.20
N GLN A 149 -12.66 0.81 -5.29
CA GLN A 149 -11.26 0.50 -5.61
C GLN A 149 -11.16 -0.53 -6.76
N ASP A 150 -10.10 -0.46 -7.57
CA ASP A 150 -9.86 -1.45 -8.64
C ASP A 150 -9.22 -2.70 -8.04
N HIS A 151 -8.36 -2.52 -7.04
CA HIS A 151 -7.80 -3.59 -6.25
C HIS A 151 -7.39 -3.09 -4.85
N ILE A 152 -7.31 -4.01 -3.89
CA ILE A 152 -6.82 -3.76 -2.53
C ILE A 152 -5.53 -4.55 -2.32
N ASN A 153 -4.49 -3.89 -1.80
CA ASN A 153 -3.32 -4.58 -1.29
C ASN A 153 -3.42 -4.69 0.23
N ILE A 154 -3.76 -5.87 0.73
CA ILE A 154 -3.78 -6.12 2.18
C ILE A 154 -2.33 -6.26 2.66
N MET A 155 -1.94 -5.43 3.63
CA MET A 155 -0.60 -5.40 4.23
C MET A 155 -0.46 -6.56 5.22
N THR A 156 -0.28 -7.75 4.66
CA THR A 156 -0.24 -9.04 5.37
C THR A 156 1.10 -9.32 6.03
N TYR A 157 1.65 -8.31 6.69
CA TYR A 157 2.93 -8.28 7.40
C TYR A 157 2.77 -7.38 8.63
N ASP A 158 3.81 -7.27 9.47
CA ASP A 158 3.77 -6.54 10.74
C ASP A 158 2.65 -6.98 11.69
N LEU A 159 2.23 -8.25 11.58
CA LEU A 159 1.22 -8.86 12.45
C LEU A 159 1.74 -9.04 13.89
N ALA A 160 3.05 -9.10 14.05
CA ALA A 160 3.77 -9.15 15.31
C ALA A 160 5.17 -8.51 15.13
N GLY A 161 5.73 -8.01 16.22
CA GLY A 161 7.00 -7.27 16.21
C GLY A 161 7.55 -7.05 17.61
N ASP A 162 8.54 -6.18 17.75
CA ASP A 162 9.16 -5.84 19.04
C ASP A 162 8.19 -5.14 20.02
N TRP A 163 7.09 -4.58 19.51
CA TRP A 163 5.98 -4.04 20.29
C TRP A 163 5.02 -5.11 20.85
N SER A 164 5.19 -6.38 20.47
CA SER A 164 4.30 -7.46 20.90
C SER A 164 4.70 -7.99 22.27
N ALA A 165 3.72 -8.44 23.06
CA ALA A 165 3.97 -8.98 24.41
C ALA A 165 4.68 -10.35 24.39
N TYR A 166 4.74 -11.01 23.24
CA TYR A 166 5.40 -12.30 23.02
C TYR A 166 5.96 -12.37 21.59
N THR A 167 6.92 -13.27 21.39
CA THR A 167 7.49 -13.55 20.07
C THR A 167 6.50 -14.33 19.21
N ASP A 168 6.32 -13.90 17.98
CA ASP A 168 5.37 -14.48 17.03
C ASP A 168 5.80 -14.19 15.59
N HIS A 169 5.14 -14.81 14.62
CA HIS A 169 5.39 -14.64 13.20
C HIS A 169 4.79 -13.33 12.67
N GLN A 170 5.65 -12.42 12.17
CA GLN A 170 5.21 -11.12 11.65
C GLN A 170 4.32 -11.19 10.39
N ALA A 171 4.33 -12.30 9.66
CA ALA A 171 3.55 -12.50 8.43
C ALA A 171 2.96 -13.93 8.32
N LYS A 172 2.33 -14.44 9.38
CA LYS A 172 1.76 -15.80 9.39
C LYS A 172 0.50 -15.95 8.54
N LEU A 173 0.49 -16.99 7.71
CA LEU A 173 -0.67 -17.33 6.87
C LEU A 173 -1.89 -17.70 7.73
N TYR A 174 -1.72 -18.51 8.76
CA TYR A 174 -2.79 -18.98 9.65
C TYR A 174 -2.50 -18.61 11.11
N LYS A 175 -3.55 -18.60 11.94
CA LYS A 175 -3.39 -18.46 13.40
C LYS A 175 -2.55 -19.61 13.96
N ASP A 176 -1.73 -19.31 14.95
CA ASP A 176 -1.03 -20.35 15.71
C ASP A 176 -2.01 -20.97 16.73
N PRO A 177 -2.26 -22.29 16.67
CA PRO A 177 -3.16 -22.95 17.63
C PRO A 177 -2.65 -22.93 19.08
N ASN A 178 -1.36 -22.66 19.31
CA ASN A 178 -0.75 -22.55 20.63
C ASN A 178 -0.47 -21.09 21.02
N HIS A 179 -1.04 -20.14 20.29
CA HIS A 179 -0.84 -18.72 20.54
C HIS A 179 -1.28 -18.36 21.97
N PRO A 180 -0.48 -17.60 22.73
CA PRO A 180 -0.86 -17.10 24.05
C PRO A 180 -2.15 -16.25 23.99
N ALA A 181 -2.79 -15.99 25.13
CA ALA A 181 -3.91 -15.05 25.14
C ALA A 181 -3.46 -13.66 24.62
N GLY A 182 -4.11 -13.15 23.57
CA GLY A 182 -3.70 -11.90 22.92
C GLY A 182 -4.30 -11.72 21.52
N LYS A 183 -3.66 -10.85 20.73
CA LYS A 183 -4.07 -10.55 19.35
C LYS A 183 -3.59 -11.65 18.40
N GLU A 184 -4.52 -12.42 17.85
CA GLU A 184 -4.24 -13.57 16.98
C GLU A 184 -4.33 -13.21 15.48
N TYR A 185 -3.73 -12.11 15.05
CA TYR A 185 -3.82 -11.69 13.64
C TYR A 185 -3.20 -12.72 12.70
N SER A 186 -3.83 -12.96 11.55
CA SER A 186 -3.29 -13.86 10.52
C SER A 186 -3.76 -13.39 9.14
N VAL A 187 -2.98 -13.71 8.10
CA VAL A 187 -3.35 -13.40 6.71
C VAL A 187 -4.70 -14.01 6.36
N HIS A 188 -4.90 -15.29 6.68
CA HIS A 188 -6.16 -15.98 6.42
C HIS A 188 -7.34 -15.29 7.11
N GLY A 189 -7.19 -14.92 8.39
CA GLY A 189 -8.24 -14.20 9.11
C GLY A 189 -8.62 -12.89 8.43
N ALA A 190 -7.62 -12.06 8.09
CA ALA A 190 -7.85 -10.81 7.38
C ALA A 190 -8.54 -11.02 6.03
N VAL A 191 -8.08 -11.99 5.23
CA VAL A 191 -8.69 -12.28 3.93
C VAL A 191 -10.14 -12.71 4.08
N GLN A 192 -10.47 -13.55 5.07
CA GLN A 192 -11.86 -13.92 5.33
C GLN A 192 -12.71 -12.70 5.68
N ASP A 193 -12.23 -11.81 6.54
CA ASP A 193 -12.97 -10.61 6.94
C ASP A 193 -13.24 -9.64 5.77
N TYR A 194 -12.38 -9.60 4.74
CA TYR A 194 -12.58 -8.77 3.54
C TYR A 194 -13.53 -9.40 2.50
N LEU A 195 -13.82 -10.71 2.62
CA LEU A 195 -14.70 -11.43 1.69
C LEU A 195 -16.18 -11.38 2.10
N TYR A 196 -16.49 -11.03 3.35
CA TYR A 196 -17.84 -11.00 3.92
C TYR A 196 -18.28 -9.56 4.25
#